data_AF-A0A832R611-F1
#
_entry.id   AF-A0A832R611-F1
#
_cell.length_a   1.000
_cell.length_b   1.000
_cell.length_c   1.000
_cell.angle_alpha   90.00
_cell.angle_beta   90.00
_cell.angle_gamma   90.00
#
_symmetry.space_group_name_H-M   'P 1'
#
loop_
_entity.id
_entity.type
_entity.pdbx_description
1 polymer ?
#
loop_
_entity_poly.entity_id
_entity_poly.type
_entity_poly.pdbx_seq_one_letter_code
_entity_poly.pdbx_strand_id
1 'polypeptide(L)'
;MQRLCDFANADETTEPFIHPVLRAILLHFMIGYDHPFADGNGRTARALFYWSMARSGYWLMEYTSISHILRKAPSSYIRAYLHAETDSNDTTYFLLHQLRTIRRAIAALHDYVDRSVQEQRDTERLLAPSSALRAQLNHRQVALINHALRSPGEDYRVDAHQRSHGVVYQTARTDLLALETLGLLTRGKRGNAYVFRASPDLQERLRNLANTKIPAPRN
;
A
#
# COMPACT_ATOMS: atom_id res chain seq x y z
N MET A 1 -34.56 -5.59 11.16
CA MET A 1 -33.31 -5.23 11.87
C MET A 1 -32.83 -6.32 12.82
N GLN A 2 -33.60 -6.77 13.82
CA GLN A 2 -33.12 -7.79 14.79
C GLN A 2 -32.54 -9.06 14.13
N ARG A 3 -33.24 -9.63 13.13
CA ARG A 3 -32.78 -10.80 12.37
C ARG A 3 -31.39 -10.62 11.72
N LEU A 4 -31.08 -9.41 11.26
CA LEU A 4 -29.78 -9.09 10.68
C LEU A 4 -28.69 -9.07 11.76
N CYS A 5 -28.99 -8.49 12.92
CA CYS A 5 -28.09 -8.50 14.07
C CYS A 5 -27.82 -9.93 14.56
N ASP A 6 -28.86 -10.77 14.65
CA ASP A 6 -28.73 -12.17 15.05
C ASP A 6 -27.83 -12.93 14.05
N PHE A 7 -28.08 -12.75 12.75
CA PHE A 7 -27.27 -13.33 11.69
C PHE A 7 -25.80 -12.87 11.74
N ALA A 8 -25.57 -11.58 12.00
CA ALA A 8 -24.24 -10.98 12.13
C ALA A 8 -23.46 -11.50 13.33
N ASN A 9 -24.16 -11.86 14.42
CA ASN A 9 -23.55 -12.32 15.67
C ASN A 9 -23.42 -13.83 15.78
N ALA A 10 -24.15 -14.59 14.97
CA ALA A 10 -24.03 -16.04 14.92
C ALA A 10 -22.64 -16.48 14.41
N ASP A 11 -22.24 -17.69 14.81
CA ASP A 11 -20.90 -18.23 14.63
C ASP A 11 -20.94 -19.57 13.85
N GLU A 12 -19.81 -20.27 13.80
CA GLU A 12 -19.64 -21.54 13.10
C GLU A 12 -20.41 -22.70 13.74
N THR A 13 -20.89 -22.54 14.98
CA THR A 13 -21.71 -23.55 15.68
C THR A 13 -23.20 -23.42 15.38
N THR A 14 -23.59 -22.32 14.72
CA THR A 14 -24.99 -22.06 14.39
C THR A 14 -25.45 -22.93 13.22
N GLU A 15 -26.63 -23.55 13.35
CA GLU A 15 -27.27 -24.32 12.29
C GLU A 15 -28.34 -23.50 11.54
N PRO A 16 -28.39 -23.56 10.19
CA PRO A 16 -27.45 -24.28 9.32
C PRO A 16 -26.07 -23.61 9.29
N PHE A 17 -25.02 -24.41 9.13
CA PHE A 17 -23.66 -23.90 9.03
C PHE A 17 -23.52 -22.97 7.81
N ILE A 18 -23.00 -21.77 8.06
CA ILE A 18 -22.65 -20.81 7.02
C ILE A 18 -21.20 -20.40 7.24
N HIS A 19 -20.36 -20.70 6.25
CA HIS A 19 -18.95 -20.33 6.25
C HIS A 19 -18.80 -18.81 6.48
N PRO A 20 -17.90 -18.33 7.36
CA PRO A 20 -17.84 -16.93 7.77
C PRO A 20 -17.68 -15.93 6.62
N VAL A 21 -16.93 -16.30 5.59
CA VAL A 21 -16.80 -15.49 4.35
C VAL A 21 -18.14 -15.29 3.64
N LEU A 22 -18.96 -16.34 3.54
CA LEU A 22 -20.29 -16.23 2.93
C LEU A 22 -21.20 -15.36 3.81
N ARG A 23 -21.14 -15.53 5.14
CA ARG A 23 -21.87 -14.70 6.08
C ARG A 23 -21.53 -13.22 5.93
N ALA A 24 -20.25 -12.87 5.83
CA ALA A 24 -19.81 -11.49 5.61
C ALA A 24 -20.34 -10.93 4.28
N ILE A 25 -20.30 -11.71 3.20
CA ILE A 25 -20.86 -11.31 1.89
C ILE A 25 -22.38 -11.10 1.98
N LEU A 26 -23.08 -11.97 2.69
CA LEU A 26 -24.53 -11.86 2.87
C LEU A 26 -24.91 -10.65 3.74
N LEU A 27 -24.15 -10.33 4.79
CA LEU A 27 -24.34 -9.11 5.56
C LEU A 27 -24.22 -7.86 4.70
N HIS A 28 -23.24 -7.84 3.80
CA HIS A 28 -23.09 -6.77 2.83
C HIS A 28 -24.32 -6.66 1.90
N PHE A 29 -24.77 -7.81 1.38
CA PHE A 29 -25.95 -7.90 0.52
C PHE A 29 -27.20 -7.36 1.23
N MET A 30 -27.48 -7.86 2.44
CA MET A 30 -28.68 -7.51 3.21
C MET A 30 -28.76 -6.02 3.52
N ILE A 31 -27.66 -5.35 3.88
CA ILE A 31 -27.66 -3.88 4.08
C ILE A 31 -27.89 -3.13 2.77
N GLY A 32 -27.33 -3.63 1.67
CA GLY A 32 -27.55 -3.06 0.33
C GLY A 32 -28.99 -3.17 -0.12
N TYR A 33 -29.62 -4.31 0.16
CA TYR A 33 -31.00 -4.66 -0.20
C TYR A 33 -32.03 -3.95 0.70
N ASP A 34 -31.92 -4.08 2.02
CA ASP A 34 -32.88 -3.50 2.98
C ASP A 34 -32.84 -1.96 2.97
N HIS A 35 -31.68 -1.37 2.65
CA HIS A 35 -31.43 0.07 2.64
C HIS A 35 -31.92 0.81 3.90
N PRO A 36 -31.51 0.40 5.13
CA PRO A 36 -32.15 0.85 6.36
C PRO A 36 -31.88 2.31 6.76
N PHE A 37 -30.87 2.96 6.16
CA PHE A 37 -30.50 4.35 6.47
C PHE A 37 -30.84 5.31 5.33
N ALA A 38 -31.02 6.59 5.63
CA ALA A 38 -31.29 7.62 4.61
C ALA A 38 -30.08 7.89 3.68
N ASP A 39 -28.86 7.74 4.19
CA ASP A 39 -27.61 7.77 3.43
C ASP A 39 -26.59 6.84 4.12
N GLY A 40 -25.56 6.43 3.38
CA GLY A 40 -24.41 5.72 3.93
C GLY A 40 -24.52 4.20 3.87
N ASN A 41 -25.62 3.63 3.37
CA ASN A 41 -25.81 2.17 3.28
C ASN A 41 -24.61 1.45 2.63
N GLY A 42 -24.08 1.97 1.53
CA GLY A 42 -22.89 1.37 0.88
C GLY A 42 -21.58 1.49 1.67
N ARG A 43 -21.44 2.49 2.56
CA ARG A 43 -20.31 2.59 3.50
C ARG A 43 -20.51 1.60 4.65
N THR A 44 -21.72 1.54 5.20
CA THR A 44 -22.10 0.61 6.28
C THR A 44 -21.98 -0.85 5.87
N ALA A 45 -22.47 -1.21 4.68
CA ALA A 45 -22.35 -2.57 4.14
C ALA A 45 -20.89 -3.02 4.00
N ARG A 46 -20.00 -2.11 3.58
CA ARG A 46 -18.56 -2.40 3.49
C ARG A 46 -17.92 -2.54 4.87
N ALA A 47 -18.25 -1.64 5.80
CA ALA A 47 -17.75 -1.71 7.17
C ALA A 47 -18.17 -3.04 7.85
N LEU A 48 -19.44 -3.43 7.71
CA LEU A 48 -19.95 -4.69 8.27
C LEU A 48 -19.32 -5.93 7.63
N PHE A 49 -19.09 -5.92 6.32
CA PHE A 49 -18.34 -6.97 5.64
C PHE A 49 -16.95 -7.13 6.27
N TYR A 50 -16.15 -6.06 6.36
CA TYR A 50 -14.79 -6.14 6.89
C TYR A 50 -14.78 -6.51 8.37
N TRP A 51 -15.68 -5.95 9.17
CA TRP A 51 -15.83 -6.31 10.58
C TRP A 51 -16.14 -7.81 10.75
N SER A 52 -17.05 -8.37 9.97
CA SER A 52 -17.41 -9.80 10.05
C SER A 52 -16.23 -10.71 9.66
N MET A 53 -15.48 -10.33 8.62
CA MET A 53 -14.26 -11.05 8.21
C MET A 53 -13.20 -11.00 9.32
N ALA A 54 -12.93 -9.82 9.89
CA ALA A 54 -11.94 -9.62 10.94
C ALA A 54 -12.31 -10.37 12.23
N ARG A 55 -13.56 -10.28 12.67
CA ARG A 55 -14.09 -11.01 13.83
C ARG A 55 -13.93 -12.53 13.68
N SER A 56 -13.97 -13.04 12.45
CA SER A 56 -13.86 -14.47 12.14
C SER A 56 -12.43 -14.91 11.82
N GLY A 57 -11.42 -14.10 12.14
CA GLY A 57 -10.00 -14.44 11.95
C GLY A 57 -9.43 -14.17 10.55
N TYR A 58 -10.22 -13.64 9.61
CA TYR A 58 -9.77 -13.25 8.27
C TYR A 58 -9.23 -11.82 8.23
N TRP A 59 -8.40 -11.45 9.19
CA TRP A 59 -7.86 -10.09 9.37
C TRP A 59 -7.08 -9.56 8.16
N LEU A 60 -6.43 -10.44 7.39
CA LEU A 60 -5.68 -10.05 6.18
C LEU A 60 -6.57 -9.32 5.15
N MET A 61 -7.88 -9.57 5.20
CA MET A 61 -8.84 -8.93 4.31
C MET A 61 -8.92 -7.41 4.49
N GLU A 62 -8.56 -6.87 5.65
CA GLU A 62 -8.47 -5.41 5.88
C GLU A 62 -7.42 -4.75 4.97
N TYR A 63 -6.38 -5.50 4.57
CA TYR A 63 -5.33 -5.05 3.67
C TYR A 63 -5.68 -5.27 2.19
N THR A 64 -6.77 -6.01 1.90
CA THR A 64 -7.22 -6.22 0.52
C THR A 64 -8.10 -5.07 0.05
N SER A 65 -7.73 -4.40 -1.04
CA SER A 65 -8.52 -3.30 -1.59
C SER A 65 -9.69 -3.80 -2.46
N ILE A 66 -10.68 -4.46 -1.85
CA ILE A 66 -11.86 -4.98 -2.56
C ILE A 66 -12.62 -3.84 -3.26
N SER A 67 -12.72 -2.68 -2.61
CA SER A 67 -13.37 -1.49 -3.17
C SER A 67 -12.72 -1.04 -4.49
N HIS A 68 -11.40 -1.15 -4.64
CA HIS A 68 -10.72 -0.81 -5.89
C HIS A 68 -11.10 -1.76 -7.03
N ILE A 69 -11.33 -3.04 -6.74
CA ILE A 69 -11.71 -4.05 -7.74
C ILE A 69 -13.17 -3.91 -8.13
N LEU A 70 -14.06 -3.67 -7.16
CA LEU A 70 -15.48 -3.42 -7.44
C LEU A 70 -15.67 -2.17 -8.31
N ARG A 71 -14.88 -1.11 -8.10
CA ARG A 71 -14.88 0.10 -8.95
C ARG A 71 -14.48 -0.16 -10.40
N LYS A 72 -13.71 -1.22 -10.70
CA LYS A 72 -13.31 -1.56 -12.08
C LYS A 72 -14.41 -2.25 -12.88
N ALA A 73 -15.45 -2.79 -12.22
CA ALA A 73 -16.52 -3.52 -12.88
C ALA A 73 -17.90 -3.27 -12.24
N PRO A 74 -18.36 -2.01 -12.17
CA PRO A 74 -19.59 -1.63 -11.43
C PRO A 74 -20.84 -2.31 -12.00
N SER A 75 -20.91 -2.50 -13.32
CA SER A 75 -22.04 -3.16 -13.98
C SER A 75 -22.20 -4.62 -13.57
N SER A 76 -21.10 -5.35 -13.37
CA SER A 76 -21.14 -6.76 -12.96
C SER A 76 -21.61 -6.93 -11.50
N TYR A 77 -21.24 -5.99 -10.64
CA TYR A 77 -21.69 -5.94 -9.25
C TYR A 77 -23.20 -5.64 -9.18
N ILE A 78 -23.67 -4.62 -9.92
CA ILE A 78 -25.11 -4.28 -9.97
C ILE A 78 -25.92 -5.43 -10.56
N ARG A 79 -25.45 -6.07 -11.64
CA ARG A 79 -26.13 -7.22 -12.24
C ARG A 79 -26.25 -8.39 -11.28
N ALA A 80 -25.23 -8.64 -10.44
CA ALA A 80 -25.29 -9.69 -9.44
C ALA A 80 -26.37 -9.43 -8.36
N TYR A 81 -26.61 -8.15 -8.01
CA TYR A 81 -27.77 -7.77 -7.19
C TYR A 81 -29.08 -8.02 -7.91
N LEU A 82 -29.24 -7.48 -9.12
CA LEU A 82 -30.49 -7.60 -9.89
C LEU A 82 -30.87 -9.07 -10.12
N HIS A 83 -29.89 -9.93 -10.44
CA HIS A 83 -30.15 -11.36 -10.61
C HIS A 83 -30.70 -12.01 -9.34
N ALA A 84 -30.17 -11.65 -8.17
CA ALA A 84 -30.72 -12.13 -6.90
C ALA A 84 -32.15 -11.63 -6.68
N GLU A 85 -32.44 -10.35 -6.95
CA GLU A 85 -33.78 -9.78 -6.78
C GLU A 85 -34.82 -10.41 -7.72
N THR A 86 -34.44 -10.72 -8.96
CA THR A 86 -35.35 -11.27 -9.98
C THR A 86 -35.52 -12.80 -9.91
N ASP A 87 -34.70 -13.50 -9.13
CA ASP A 87 -34.69 -14.97 -9.02
C ASP A 87 -34.98 -15.42 -7.58
N SER A 88 -36.15 -15.02 -7.06
CA SER A 88 -36.64 -15.42 -5.72
C SER A 88 -35.66 -15.18 -4.56
N ASN A 89 -34.85 -14.11 -4.63
CA ASN A 89 -33.78 -13.81 -3.68
C ASN A 89 -32.65 -14.87 -3.64
N ASP A 90 -32.40 -15.57 -4.75
CA ASP A 90 -31.23 -16.45 -4.87
C ASP A 90 -29.94 -15.63 -4.90
N THR A 91 -29.28 -15.59 -3.74
CA THR A 91 -28.00 -14.89 -3.56
C THR A 91 -26.81 -15.62 -4.18
N THR A 92 -26.98 -16.80 -4.79
CA THR A 92 -25.90 -17.59 -5.39
C THR A 92 -25.08 -16.79 -6.39
N TYR A 93 -25.74 -16.03 -7.28
CA TYR A 93 -25.06 -15.18 -8.27
C TYR A 93 -24.19 -14.11 -7.61
N PHE A 94 -24.71 -13.51 -6.53
CA PHE A 94 -24.01 -12.49 -5.75
C PHE A 94 -22.81 -13.08 -5.01
N LEU A 95 -22.99 -14.22 -4.34
CA LEU A 95 -21.92 -14.93 -3.64
C LEU A 95 -20.79 -15.33 -4.59
N LEU A 96 -21.13 -15.95 -5.73
CA LEU A 96 -20.14 -16.34 -6.75
C LEU A 96 -19.41 -15.14 -7.35
N HIS A 97 -20.09 -14.01 -7.54
CA HIS A 97 -19.44 -12.78 -7.98
C HIS A 97 -18.45 -12.27 -6.92
N GLN A 98 -18.88 -12.15 -5.67
CA GLN A 98 -18.07 -11.61 -4.58
C GLN A 98 -16.88 -12.51 -4.24
N LEU A 99 -17.04 -13.83 -4.24
CA LEU A 99 -15.93 -14.77 -4.06
C LEU A 99 -14.87 -14.63 -5.16
N ARG A 100 -15.28 -14.45 -6.43
CA ARG A 100 -14.34 -14.19 -7.54
C ARG A 100 -13.60 -12.86 -7.34
N THR A 101 -14.29 -11.83 -6.89
CA THR A 101 -13.71 -10.52 -6.58
C THR A 101 -12.68 -10.63 -5.45
N ILE A 102 -13.02 -11.34 -4.36
CA ILE A 102 -12.10 -11.60 -3.23
C ILE A 102 -10.86 -12.34 -3.71
N ARG A 103 -11.01 -13.41 -4.51
CA ARG A 103 -9.87 -14.16 -5.05
C ARG A 103 -8.92 -13.28 -5.88
N ARG A 104 -9.48 -12.37 -6.69
CA ARG A 104 -8.70 -11.38 -7.45
C ARG A 104 -8.00 -10.37 -6.53
N ALA A 105 -8.64 -10.00 -5.43
CA ALA A 105 -8.05 -9.10 -4.43
C ALA A 105 -6.85 -9.73 -3.73
N ILE A 106 -6.96 -10.99 -3.33
CA ILE A 106 -5.89 -11.75 -2.71
C ILE A 106 -4.71 -11.91 -3.68
N ALA A 107 -4.98 -12.27 -4.94
CA ALA A 107 -3.93 -12.36 -5.96
C ALA A 107 -3.20 -11.03 -6.18
N ALA A 108 -3.95 -9.92 -6.31
CA ALA A 108 -3.36 -8.59 -6.47
C ALA A 108 -2.55 -8.15 -5.25
N LEU A 109 -2.92 -8.58 -4.04
CA LEU A 109 -2.15 -8.33 -2.82
C LEU A 109 -0.82 -9.09 -2.85
N HIS A 110 -0.82 -10.38 -3.22
CA HIS A 110 0.42 -11.14 -3.37
C HIS A 110 1.35 -10.50 -4.41
N ASP A 111 0.83 -10.16 -5.59
CA ASP A 111 1.60 -9.51 -6.65
C ASP A 111 2.22 -8.17 -6.18
N TYR A 112 1.49 -7.43 -5.35
CA TYR A 112 1.98 -6.18 -4.76
C TYR A 112 3.10 -6.42 -3.75
N VAL A 113 2.91 -7.38 -2.84
CA VAL A 113 3.92 -7.74 -1.82
C VAL A 113 5.19 -8.24 -2.49
N ASP A 114 5.08 -9.15 -3.48
CA ASP A 114 6.23 -9.68 -4.21
C ASP A 114 7.01 -8.57 -4.93
N ARG A 115 6.30 -7.65 -5.59
CA ARG A 115 6.91 -6.49 -6.24
C ARG A 115 7.64 -5.61 -5.23
N SER A 116 7.00 -5.29 -4.10
CA SER A 116 7.59 -4.45 -3.06
C SER A 116 8.84 -5.09 -2.45
N VAL A 117 8.83 -6.41 -2.22
CA VAL A 117 10.00 -7.16 -1.76
C VAL A 117 11.12 -7.12 -2.79
N GLN A 118 10.82 -7.30 -4.08
CA GLN A 118 11.82 -7.24 -5.14
C GLN A 118 12.43 -5.84 -5.29
N GLU A 119 11.62 -4.79 -5.24
CA GLU A 119 12.06 -3.40 -5.27
C GLU A 119 13.00 -3.07 -4.11
N GLN A 120 12.69 -3.58 -2.91
CA GLN A 120 13.55 -3.43 -1.72
C GLN A 120 14.89 -4.15 -1.91
N ARG A 121 14.88 -5.40 -2.40
CA ARG A 121 16.10 -6.17 -2.67
C ARG A 121 16.99 -5.54 -3.74
N ASP A 122 16.38 -5.06 -4.82
CA ASP A 122 17.12 -4.36 -5.89
C ASP A 122 17.81 -3.12 -5.36
N THR A 123 17.10 -2.34 -4.54
CA THR A 123 17.62 -1.16 -3.87
C THR A 123 18.82 -1.49 -2.97
N GLU A 124 18.70 -2.53 -2.14
CA GLU A 124 19.79 -2.99 -1.28
C GLU A 124 21.02 -3.43 -2.09
N ARG A 125 20.81 -4.11 -3.24
CA ARG A 125 21.90 -4.48 -4.15
C ARG A 125 22.61 -3.28 -4.75
N LEU A 126 21.88 -2.24 -5.16
CA LEU A 126 22.47 -1.02 -5.72
C LEU A 126 23.35 -0.27 -4.71
N LEU A 127 23.02 -0.38 -3.42
CA LEU A 127 23.73 0.28 -2.33
C LEU A 127 24.72 -0.66 -1.60
N ALA A 128 24.91 -1.88 -2.10
CA ALA A 128 25.79 -2.87 -1.50
C ALA A 128 27.25 -2.39 -1.48
N PRO A 129 28.09 -2.86 -0.52
CA PRO A 129 29.48 -2.42 -0.36
C PRO A 129 30.34 -2.50 -1.63
N SER A 130 30.07 -3.49 -2.48
CA SER A 130 30.82 -3.75 -3.72
C SER A 130 30.30 -2.97 -4.93
N SER A 131 29.26 -2.13 -4.80
CA SER A 131 28.70 -1.41 -5.94
C SER A 131 29.55 -0.19 -6.32
N ALA A 132 29.63 0.12 -7.62
CA ALA A 132 30.29 1.32 -8.11
C ALA A 132 29.67 2.62 -7.55
N LEU A 133 28.38 2.55 -7.20
CA LEU A 133 27.65 3.64 -6.56
C LEU A 133 28.12 3.87 -5.12
N ARG A 134 28.44 2.80 -4.38
CA ARG A 134 28.96 2.90 -3.02
C ARG A 134 30.30 3.63 -2.95
N ALA A 135 31.13 3.52 -3.99
CA ALA A 135 32.38 4.27 -4.08
C ALA A 135 32.17 5.79 -4.19
N GLN A 136 31.00 6.25 -4.65
CA GLN A 136 30.66 7.67 -4.81
C GLN A 136 29.95 8.25 -3.59
N LEU A 137 29.36 7.41 -2.74
CA LEU A 137 28.57 7.83 -1.58
C LEU A 137 29.29 7.46 -0.28
N ASN A 138 29.35 8.38 0.67
CA ASN A 138 29.83 8.06 2.02
C ASN A 138 28.73 7.33 2.84
N HIS A 139 29.11 6.76 3.99
CA HIS A 139 28.17 5.98 4.81
C HIS A 139 26.95 6.77 5.30
N ARG A 140 27.08 8.08 5.53
CA ARG A 140 25.98 8.97 5.97
C ARG A 140 25.01 9.22 4.83
N GLN A 141 25.53 9.45 3.63
CA GLN A 141 24.71 9.59 2.42
C GLN A 141 23.95 8.30 2.10
N VAL A 142 24.59 7.13 2.25
CA VAL A 142 23.92 5.83 2.07
C VAL A 142 22.81 5.64 3.11
N ALA A 143 23.04 5.99 4.36
CA ALA A 143 22.02 5.93 5.41
C ALA A 143 20.81 6.83 5.07
N LEU A 144 21.07 8.05 4.61
CA LEU A 144 20.02 8.98 4.17
C LEU A 144 19.23 8.42 2.98
N ILE A 145 19.93 7.91 1.95
CA ILE A 145 19.27 7.37 0.75
C ILE A 145 18.42 6.14 1.08
N ASN A 146 18.89 5.26 1.96
CA ASN A 146 18.09 4.13 2.46
C ASN A 146 16.83 4.60 3.20
N HIS A 147 16.94 5.65 4.01
CA HIS A 147 15.78 6.24 4.67
C HIS A 147 14.82 6.87 3.66
N ALA A 148 15.34 7.61 2.68
CA ALA A 148 14.57 8.27 1.63
C ALA A 148 13.76 7.29 0.76
N LEU A 149 14.28 6.09 0.53
CA LEU A 149 13.59 5.03 -0.21
C LEU A 149 12.43 4.41 0.57
N ARG A 150 12.51 4.39 1.91
CA ARG A 150 11.47 3.86 2.80
C ARG A 150 10.45 4.91 3.23
N SER A 151 10.82 6.19 3.15
CA SER A 151 9.98 7.32 3.56
C SER A 151 9.90 8.37 2.45
N PRO A 152 9.13 8.09 1.37
CA PRO A 152 8.93 9.05 0.28
C PRO A 152 8.31 10.36 0.79
N GLY A 153 8.88 11.49 0.38
CA GLY A 153 8.40 12.83 0.74
C GLY A 153 8.95 13.38 2.06
N GLU A 154 9.82 12.64 2.75
CA GLU A 154 10.49 13.13 3.96
C GLU A 154 11.41 14.32 3.68
N ASP A 155 11.45 15.26 4.64
CA ASP A 155 12.24 16.48 4.60
C ASP A 155 13.58 16.30 5.32
N TYR A 156 14.68 16.34 4.58
CA TYR A 156 16.03 16.28 5.13
C TYR A 156 16.59 17.69 5.32
N ARG A 157 16.92 18.03 6.57
CA ARG A 157 17.55 19.31 6.90
C ARG A 157 19.00 19.11 7.34
N VAL A 158 19.83 20.12 7.09
CA VAL A 158 21.26 20.09 7.45
C VAL A 158 21.44 19.89 8.97
N ASP A 159 20.65 20.57 9.80
CA ASP A 159 20.70 20.48 11.26
C ASP A 159 20.24 19.11 11.80
N ALA A 160 19.28 18.48 11.12
CA ALA A 160 18.88 17.11 11.45
C ALA A 160 19.99 16.11 11.11
N HIS A 161 20.56 16.21 9.90
CA HIS A 161 21.65 15.34 9.43
C HIS A 161 22.93 15.51 10.27
N GLN A 162 23.19 16.73 10.75
CA GLN A 162 24.27 17.02 11.68
C GLN A 162 24.13 16.23 12.98
N ARG A 163 22.94 16.26 13.59
CA ARG A 163 22.64 15.58 14.86
C ARG A 163 22.63 14.06 14.70
N SER A 164 22.04 13.54 13.64
CA SER A 164 21.93 12.09 13.42
C SER A 164 23.28 11.41 13.20
N HIS A 165 24.26 12.13 12.63
CA HIS A 165 25.56 11.57 12.31
C HIS A 165 26.73 12.14 13.14
N GLY A 166 26.47 13.04 14.09
CA GLY A 166 27.50 13.60 14.96
C GLY A 166 28.61 14.35 14.21
N VAL A 167 28.27 15.03 13.11
CA VAL A 167 29.23 15.77 12.27
C VAL A 167 29.08 17.28 12.46
N VAL A 168 30.01 18.07 11.93
CA VAL A 168 29.87 19.54 11.90
C VAL A 168 28.93 19.97 10.77
N TYR A 169 28.34 21.17 10.92
CA TYR A 169 27.36 21.72 9.96
C TYR A 169 27.86 21.68 8.51
N GLN A 170 29.12 22.08 8.28
CA GLN A 170 29.68 22.11 6.93
C GLN A 170 29.75 20.71 6.31
N THR A 171 30.12 19.68 7.08
CA THR A 171 30.13 18.29 6.61
C THR A 171 28.72 17.83 6.26
N ALA A 172 27.74 18.09 7.13
CA ALA A 172 26.35 17.73 6.86
C ALA A 172 25.79 18.43 5.62
N ARG A 173 26.12 19.72 5.46
CA ARG A 173 25.73 20.51 4.29
C ARG A 173 26.34 19.95 3.01
N THR A 174 27.64 19.62 3.03
CA THR A 174 28.33 19.04 1.86
C THR A 174 27.73 17.69 1.48
N ASP A 175 27.39 16.83 2.44
CA ASP A 175 26.74 15.55 2.17
C ASP A 175 25.44 15.73 1.37
N LEU A 176 24.56 16.64 1.81
CA LEU A 176 23.26 16.89 1.18
C LEU A 176 23.40 17.57 -0.19
N LEU A 177 24.31 18.52 -0.32
CA LEU A 177 24.58 19.19 -1.60
C LEU A 177 25.20 18.23 -2.62
N ALA A 178 26.05 17.30 -2.20
CA ALA A 178 26.60 16.29 -3.10
C ALA A 178 25.49 15.35 -3.62
N LEU A 179 24.53 14.98 -2.78
CA LEU A 179 23.36 14.20 -3.21
C LEU A 179 22.42 15.01 -4.12
N GLU A 180 22.26 16.32 -3.89
CA GLU A 180 21.57 17.24 -4.82
C GLU A 180 22.29 17.29 -6.18
N THR A 181 23.63 17.39 -6.17
CA THR A 181 24.45 17.44 -7.39
C THR A 181 24.33 16.16 -8.21
N LEU A 182 24.25 15.00 -7.55
CA LEU A 182 23.96 13.71 -8.20
C LEU A 182 22.50 13.58 -8.67
N GLY A 183 21.66 14.58 -8.42
CA GLY A 183 20.24 14.58 -8.75
C GLY A 183 19.39 13.64 -7.89
N LEU A 184 19.95 13.07 -6.82
CA LEU A 184 19.25 12.14 -5.91
C LEU A 184 18.34 12.88 -4.93
N LEU A 185 18.70 14.12 -4.60
CA LEU A 185 17.86 15.03 -3.81
C LEU A 185 17.48 16.27 -4.61
N THR A 186 16.33 16.83 -4.28
CA THR A 186 15.89 18.16 -4.73
C THR A 186 15.90 19.11 -3.54
N ARG A 187 16.38 20.34 -3.76
CA ARG A 187 16.44 21.37 -2.72
C ARG A 187 15.24 22.31 -2.82
N GLY A 188 14.57 22.50 -1.70
CA GLY A 188 13.55 23.50 -1.49
C GLY A 188 13.92 24.46 -0.36
N LYS A 189 13.02 25.41 -0.10
CA LYS A 189 13.09 26.33 1.03
C LYS A 189 11.82 26.18 1.86
N ARG A 190 11.98 26.07 3.18
CA ARG A 190 10.87 26.14 4.14
C ARG A 190 11.22 27.20 5.18
N GLY A 191 10.56 28.36 5.07
CA GLY A 191 11.00 29.57 5.76
C GLY A 191 12.42 29.97 5.33
N ASN A 192 13.31 30.16 6.30
CA ASN A 192 14.71 30.54 6.05
C ASN A 192 15.67 29.36 5.90
N ALA A 193 15.20 28.11 6.09
CA ALA A 193 16.04 26.92 6.03
C ALA A 193 15.96 26.23 4.66
N TYR A 194 17.08 25.69 4.21
CA TYR A 194 17.10 24.72 3.13
C TYR A 194 16.57 23.38 3.60
N VAL A 195 15.74 22.77 2.77
CA VAL A 195 15.17 21.45 2.98
C VAL A 195 15.42 20.63 1.72
N PHE A 196 15.87 19.41 1.88
CA PHE A 196 16.13 18.48 0.78
C PHE A 196 15.08 17.37 0.79
N ARG A 197 14.62 16.96 -0.38
CA ARG A 197 13.68 15.84 -0.55
C ARG A 197 14.23 14.85 -1.55
N ALA A 198 13.91 13.58 -1.37
CA ALA A 198 14.13 12.56 -2.39
C ALA A 198 13.54 13.01 -3.73
N SER A 199 14.28 12.86 -4.83
CA SER A 199 13.72 13.02 -6.16
C SER A 199 12.59 11.99 -6.39
N PRO A 200 11.48 12.33 -7.09
CA PRO A 200 10.36 11.41 -7.30
C PRO A 200 10.76 10.08 -7.97
N ASP A 201 11.80 10.13 -8.80
CA ASP A 201 12.41 9.06 -9.58
C ASP A 201 13.72 8.53 -8.94
N LEU A 202 13.89 8.67 -7.61
CA LEU A 202 15.12 8.33 -6.89
C LEU A 202 15.67 6.94 -7.25
N GLN A 203 14.81 5.92 -7.29
CA GLN A 203 15.23 4.54 -7.57
C GLN A 203 15.79 4.38 -8.99
N GLU A 204 15.17 5.04 -9.98
CA GLU A 204 15.65 5.04 -11.36
C GLU A 204 17.00 5.75 -11.49
N ARG A 205 17.15 6.89 -10.81
CA ARG A 205 18.43 7.63 -10.76
C ARG A 205 19.55 6.81 -10.13
N LEU A 206 19.27 6.09 -9.04
CA LEU A 206 20.24 5.16 -8.42
C LEU A 206 20.65 4.05 -9.39
N ARG A 207 19.70 3.47 -10.15
CA ARG A 207 19.99 2.47 -11.19
C ARG A 207 20.88 3.04 -12.29
N ASN A 208 20.59 4.24 -12.77
CA ASN A 208 21.37 4.90 -13.82
C ASN A 208 22.80 5.22 -13.37
N LEU A 209 22.97 5.74 -12.15
CA LEU A 209 24.29 6.01 -11.57
C LEU A 209 25.09 4.73 -11.33
N ALA A 210 24.45 3.63 -10.94
CA ALA A 210 25.13 2.34 -10.78
C ALA A 210 25.61 1.74 -12.12
N ASN A 211 24.90 2.02 -13.22
CA ASN A 211 25.22 1.48 -14.56
C ASN A 211 26.19 2.35 -15.37
N THR A 212 26.46 3.58 -14.93
CA THR A 212 27.36 4.49 -15.66
C THR A 212 28.82 4.06 -15.42
N LYS A 213 29.42 3.34 -16.37
CA LYS A 213 30.87 3.07 -16.41
C LYS A 213 31.63 4.40 -16.49
N ILE A 214 32.48 4.69 -15.51
CA ILE A 214 33.37 5.86 -15.58
C ILE A 214 34.75 5.40 -16.12
N PRO A 215 35.33 6.09 -17.12
CA PRO A 215 36.66 5.81 -17.63
C PRO A 215 37.71 6.01 -16.53
N ALA A 216 38.71 5.12 -16.51
CA ALA A 216 39.80 5.16 -15.56
C ALA A 216 40.47 6.55 -15.50
N PRO A 217 40.94 7.00 -14.32
CA PRO A 217 41.65 8.26 -14.22
C PRO A 217 42.86 8.23 -15.17
N ARG A 218 42.99 9.27 -16.00
CA ARG A 218 44.21 9.48 -16.78
C ARG A 218 45.32 9.81 -15.80
N ASN A 219 46.34 8.94 -15.77
CA ASN A 219 47.61 9.14 -15.08
C ASN A 219 48.30 10.42 -15.56
#